data_AF-A0A2K8N322-F1
#
_entry.id   AF-A0A2K8N322-F1
#
_cell.length_a   1.000
_cell.length_b   1.000
_cell.length_c   1.000
_cell.angle_alpha   90.00
_cell.angle_beta   90.00
_cell.angle_gamma   90.00
#
_symmetry.space_group_name_H-M   'P 1'
#
loop_
_entity.id
_entity.type
_entity.pdbx_description
1 polymer ?
#
loop_
_entity_poly.entity_id
_entity_poly.type
_entity_poly.pdbx_seq_one_letter_code
_entity_poly.pdbx_strand_id
1 'polypeptide(L)'
;MTGLTKLEVLRRARGWTQTDVSQMIGVSGGLISHIERRVRSSYPKLRKALAELYGVSESTLFDDLGMAKEVDPAGLERLVG
;
A
#
# COMPACT_ATOMS: atom_id res chain seq x y z
N MET A 1 6.39 -15.96 3.47
CA MET A 1 6.90 -14.58 3.28
C MET A 1 5.99 -13.92 2.25
N THR A 2 5.21 -12.91 2.63
CA THR A 2 4.40 -12.13 1.68
C THR A 2 5.31 -11.21 0.88
N GLY A 3 5.02 -11.00 -0.42
CA GLY A 3 5.76 -10.08 -1.27
C GLY A 3 5.61 -8.64 -0.80
N LEU A 4 6.57 -7.78 -1.17
CA LEU A 4 6.51 -6.35 -0.86
C LEU A 4 5.36 -5.72 -1.65
N THR A 5 4.45 -4.99 -1.01
CA THR A 5 3.33 -4.35 -1.74
C THR A 5 3.70 -2.98 -2.30
N LYS A 6 3.00 -2.54 -3.35
CA LYS A 6 3.15 -1.18 -3.91
C LYS A 6 2.91 -0.11 -2.85
N LEU A 7 1.94 -0.33 -1.95
CA LEU A 7 1.67 0.54 -0.80
C LEU A 7 2.90 0.65 0.12
N GLU A 8 3.46 -0.49 0.52
CA GLU A 8 4.63 -0.52 1.39
C GLU A 8 5.85 0.16 0.75
N VAL A 9 6.07 -0.04 -0.55
CA VAL A 9 7.15 0.65 -1.30
C VAL A 9 6.96 2.15 -1.29
N LEU A 10 5.77 2.63 -1.66
CA LEU A 10 5.47 4.06 -1.72
C LEU A 10 5.52 4.74 -0.36
N ARG A 11 5.13 4.03 0.70
CA ARG A 11 5.25 4.48 2.08
C ARG A 11 6.71 4.63 2.49
N ARG A 12 7.52 3.58 2.29
CA ARG A 12 8.95 3.55 2.64
C ARG A 12 9.75 4.59 1.85
N ALA A 13 9.46 4.76 0.56
CA ALA A 13 10.11 5.77 -0.29
C ALA A 13 9.88 7.21 0.19
N ARG A 14 8.79 7.46 0.93
CA ARG A 14 8.48 8.75 1.56
C ARG A 14 8.98 8.88 3.00
N GLY A 15 9.65 7.85 3.52
CA GLY A 15 10.12 7.82 4.91
C GLY A 15 8.99 7.69 5.95
N TRP A 16 7.79 7.24 5.55
CA TRP A 16 6.63 7.17 6.44
C TRP A 16 6.54 5.81 7.15
N THR A 17 6.06 5.84 8.39
CA THR A 17 5.62 4.66 9.14
C THR A 17 4.16 4.32 8.80
N GLN A 18 3.72 3.10 9.15
CA GLN A 18 2.30 2.72 9.00
C GLN A 18 1.39 3.61 9.87
N THR A 19 1.90 4.06 11.02
CA THR A 19 1.20 4.99 11.91
C THR A 19 0.99 6.34 11.23
N ASP A 20 1.99 6.88 10.57
CA ASP A 20 1.89 8.17 9.88
C ASP A 20 0.78 8.13 8.82
N VAL A 21 0.77 7.08 7.98
CA VAL A 21 -0.28 6.87 6.97
C VAL A 21 -1.65 6.77 7.61
N SER A 22 -1.76 6.02 8.71
CA SER A 22 -3.02 5.84 9.41
C SER A 22 -3.58 7.16 9.96
N GLN A 23 -2.70 8.02 10.48
CA GLN A 23 -3.07 9.34 10.99
C GLN A 23 -3.49 10.28 9.84
N MET A 24 -2.76 10.27 8.73
CA MET A 24 -3.05 11.12 7.56
C MET A 24 -4.43 10.85 6.93
N ILE A 25 -4.92 9.61 6.98
CA ILE A 25 -6.22 9.24 6.38
C ILE A 25 -7.29 8.87 7.41
N GLY A 26 -7.01 9.04 8.70
CA GLY A 26 -7.96 8.84 9.79
C GLY A 26 -8.43 7.39 9.99
N VAL A 27 -7.49 6.44 10.00
CA VAL A 27 -7.75 5.01 10.29
C VAL A 27 -6.79 4.47 11.35
N SER A 28 -6.97 3.21 11.78
CA SER A 28 -6.03 2.57 12.70
C SER A 28 -4.76 2.09 12.00
N GLY A 29 -3.62 2.16 12.69
CA GLY A 29 -2.35 1.62 12.17
C GLY A 29 -2.41 0.12 11.86
N GLY A 30 -3.16 -0.65 12.66
CA GLY A 30 -3.39 -2.07 12.41
C GLY A 30 -4.11 -2.34 11.07
N LEU A 31 -5.01 -1.45 10.65
CA LEU A 31 -5.66 -1.56 9.35
C LEU A 31 -4.64 -1.39 8.20
N ILE A 32 -3.74 -0.42 8.29
CA ILE A 32 -2.67 -0.23 7.30
C ILE A 32 -1.77 -1.47 7.24
N SER A 33 -1.39 -2.01 8.40
CA SER A 33 -0.60 -3.24 8.48
C SER A 33 -1.29 -4.44 7.82
N HIS A 34 -2.58 -4.65 8.08
CA HIS A 34 -3.34 -5.73 7.46
C HIS A 34 -3.45 -5.59 5.94
N ILE A 35 -3.53 -4.36 5.43
CA ILE A 35 -3.62 -4.09 3.99
C ILE A 35 -2.28 -4.32 3.31
N GLU A 36 -1.19 -3.75 3.86
CA GLU A 36 0.16 -3.95 3.31
C GLU A 36 0.58 -5.42 3.32
N ARG A 37 0.10 -6.19 4.30
CA ARG A 37 0.36 -7.63 4.40
C ARG A 37 -0.67 -8.49 3.65
N ARG A 38 -1.59 -7.88 2.90
CA ARG A 38 -2.66 -8.57 2.15
C ARG A 38 -3.47 -9.55 3.03
N VAL A 39 -3.67 -9.22 4.31
CA VAL A 39 -4.49 -10.01 5.26
C VAL A 39 -5.98 -9.87 4.92
N ARG A 40 -6.38 -8.71 4.36
CA ARG A 40 -7.77 -8.44 3.97
C ARG A 40 -7.86 -7.48 2.80
N SER A 41 -8.98 -7.52 2.09
CA SER A 41 -9.31 -6.54 1.06
C SER A 41 -9.64 -5.17 1.66
N SER A 42 -9.29 -4.13 0.92
CA SER A 42 -9.58 -2.74 1.28
C SER A 42 -10.93 -2.32 0.72
N TYR A 43 -11.75 -1.64 1.52
CA TYR A 43 -13.04 -1.10 1.07
C TYR A 43 -12.85 0.16 0.20
N PRO A 44 -13.82 0.51 -0.68
CA PRO A 44 -13.66 1.57 -1.69
C PRO A 44 -13.18 2.92 -1.13
N LYS A 45 -13.77 3.38 -0.02
CA LYS A 45 -13.38 4.66 0.61
C LYS A 45 -11.91 4.70 1.02
N LEU A 46 -11.36 3.59 1.52
CA LEU A 46 -9.97 3.50 1.93
C LEU A 46 -9.02 3.45 0.73
N ARG A 47 -9.41 2.72 -0.32
CA ARG A 47 -8.61 2.68 -1.55
C ARG A 47 -8.49 4.05 -2.17
N LYS A 48 -9.61 4.79 -2.26
CA LYS A 48 -9.62 6.18 -2.73
C LYS A 48 -8.72 7.08 -1.87
N ALA A 49 -8.84 7.02 -0.55
CA ALA A 49 -8.01 7.84 0.35
C ALA A 49 -6.51 7.55 0.21
N LEU A 50 -6.12 6.28 0.07
CA LEU A 50 -4.72 5.88 -0.15
C LEU A 50 -4.21 6.30 -1.54
N ALA A 51 -5.05 6.17 -2.57
CA ALA A 51 -4.75 6.61 -3.93
C ALA A 51 -4.50 8.14 -3.97
N GLU A 52 -5.37 8.91 -3.33
CA GLU A 52 -5.24 10.37 -3.18
C GLU A 52 -3.99 10.74 -2.38
N LEU A 53 -3.74 10.12 -1.22
CA LEU A 53 -2.55 10.36 -0.40
C LEU A 53 -1.25 10.13 -1.19
N TYR A 54 -1.22 9.08 -2.01
CA TYR A 54 -0.04 8.72 -2.76
C TYR A 54 0.04 9.34 -4.16
N GLY A 55 -0.98 10.07 -4.60
CA GLY A 55 -1.03 10.72 -5.92
C GLY A 55 -1.01 9.74 -7.09
N VAL A 56 -1.64 8.58 -6.94
CA VAL A 56 -1.72 7.52 -7.97
C VAL A 56 -3.15 7.01 -8.12
N SER A 57 -3.45 6.19 -9.14
CA SER A 57 -4.77 5.58 -9.29
C SER A 57 -5.00 4.43 -8.28
N GLU A 58 -6.25 4.14 -7.94
CA GLU A 58 -6.59 2.93 -7.16
C GLU A 58 -6.06 1.65 -7.81
N SER A 59 -6.15 1.55 -9.14
CA SER A 59 -5.66 0.39 -9.91
C SER A 59 -4.14 0.23 -9.87
N THR A 60 -3.38 1.28 -9.50
CA THR A 60 -1.94 1.16 -9.25
C THR A 60 -1.66 0.44 -7.93
N LEU A 61 -2.50 0.66 -6.92
CA LEU A 61 -2.32 0.18 -5.55
C LEU A 61 -3.04 -1.15 -5.27
N PHE A 62 -4.18 -1.40 -5.91
CA PHE A 62 -5.07 -2.52 -5.62
C PHE A 62 -5.41 -3.32 -6.88
N ASP A 63 -5.65 -4.61 -6.71
CA ASP A 63 -6.24 -5.48 -7.73
C ASP A 63 -7.78 -5.41 -7.70
N ASP A 64 -8.43 -6.14 -8.61
CA ASP A 64 -9.89 -6.11 -8.77
C ASP A 64 -10.63 -6.69 -7.57
N LEU A 65 -9.94 -7.45 -6.70
CA LEU A 65 -10.47 -7.94 -5.43
C LEU A 65 -10.26 -6.95 -4.27
N GLY A 66 -9.63 -5.81 -4.54
CA GLY A 66 -9.30 -4.80 -3.54
C GLY A 66 -8.11 -5.17 -2.65
N MET A 67 -7.29 -6.15 -3.04
CA MET A 67 -6.07 -6.52 -2.33
C MET A 67 -4.89 -5.66 -2.81
N ALA A 68 -3.99 -5.31 -1.89
CA ALA A 68 -2.83 -4.46 -2.21
C ALA A 68 -1.87 -5.17 -3.18
N LYS A 69 -1.64 -4.62 -4.37
CA LYS A 69 -0.77 -5.25 -5.39
C LYS A 69 0.64 -5.46 -4.86
N GLU A 70 1.17 -6.65 -5.08
CA GLU A 70 2.57 -6.95 -4.83
C GLU A 70 3.45 -6.31 -5.92
N VAL A 71 4.69 -6.01 -5.57
CA VAL A 71 5.72 -5.65 -6.54
C VAL A 71 6.32 -6.92 -7.09
N ASP A 72 6.40 -7.02 -8.41
CA ASP A 72 7.16 -8.08 -9.07
C ASP A 72 8.61 -8.07 -8.55
N PRO A 73 9.12 -9.19 -7.99
CA PRO A 73 10.50 -9.32 -7.54
C PRO A 73 11.53 -8.85 -8.58
N ALA A 74 11.28 -9.11 -9.87
CA ALA A 74 12.18 -8.68 -10.95
C ALA A 74 12.24 -7.15 -11.14
N GLY A 75 11.22 -6.42 -10.67
CA GLY A 75 11.20 -4.96 -10.65
C GLY A 75 11.92 -4.36 -9.45
N LEU A 76 12.05 -5.11 -8.35
CA LEU A 76 12.79 -4.70 -7.17
C LEU A 76 14.31 -4.75 -7.43
N GLU A 77 14.79 -5.81 -8.08
CA GLU A 77 16.22 -5.97 -8.44
C GLU A 77 16.76 -4.83 -9.32
N ARG A 78 15.93 -4.25 -10.21
CA ARG A 78 16.33 -3.12 -11.08
C ARG A 78 16.45 -1.77 -10.35
N LEU A 79 15.97 -1.66 -9.12
CA LEU A 79 16.06 -0.44 -8.30
C LEU A 79 17.24 -0.49 -7.32
N VAL A 80 17.86 -1.66 -7.13
CA VAL A 80 19.05 -1.88 -6.29
C VAL A 80 20.28 -2.31 -7.08
N GLY A 81 20.18 -2.39 -8.40
CA GLY A 81 21.27 -2.70 -9.34
C GLY A 81 21.80 -1.46 -10.06
#